data_AF-A0A536M8H4-F1
#
_entry.id   AF-A0A536M8H4-F1
#
_cell.length_a   1.000
_cell.length_b   1.000
_cell.length_c   1.000
_cell.angle_alpha   90.00
_cell.angle_beta   90.00
_cell.angle_gamma   90.00
#
_symmetry.space_group_name_H-M   'P 1'
#
loop_
_entity.id
_entity.type
_entity.pdbx_description
1 polymer ?
#
loop_
_entity_poly.entity_id
_entity_poly.type
_entity_poly.pdbx_seq_one_letter_code
_entity_poly.pdbx_strand_id
1 'polypeptide(L)'
;MRKVIYIAGGSVLYAAVNLMTEHVSFAGVQVVRPGIVVPLLCGVFFGPVVGFLVGFLGSTGSDLPTFGFYWNWSLGNGLVGLVAGSTPFTTAVRPSAESDD
;
A
#
# COMPACT_ATOMS: atom_id res chain seq x y z
N MET A 1 6.29 -18.66 -0.22
CA MET A 1 4.84 -18.86 0.02
C MET A 1 4.22 -17.77 0.90
N ARG A 2 4.76 -17.47 2.09
CA ARG A 2 4.15 -16.51 3.03
C ARG A 2 3.93 -15.09 2.46
N LYS A 3 4.90 -14.55 1.71
CA LYS A 3 4.76 -13.25 1.02
C LYS A 3 3.61 -13.21 -0.01
N VAL A 4 3.37 -14.30 -0.72
CA VAL A 4 2.29 -14.38 -1.73
C VAL A 4 0.92 -14.27 -1.06
N ILE A 5 0.75 -14.87 0.13
CA ILE A 5 -0.48 -14.77 0.91
C ILE A 5 -0.73 -13.32 1.35
N TYR A 6 0.31 -12.62 1.82
CA TYR A 6 0.20 -11.22 2.21
C TYR A 6 -0.10 -10.31 1.02
N ILE A 7 0.48 -10.58 -0.14
CA ILE A 7 0.21 -9.84 -1.37
C ILE A 7 -1.23 -10.08 -1.82
N ALA A 8 -1.66 -11.33 -1.94
CA ALA A 8 -3.01 -11.67 -2.40
C ALA A 8 -4.07 -11.12 -1.43
N GLY A 9 -3.93 -11.39 -0.13
CA GLY A 9 -4.86 -10.91 0.90
C GLY A 9 -4.88 -9.39 0.99
N GLY A 10 -3.70 -8.73 1.00
CA GLY A 10 -3.59 -7.28 1.04
C GLY A 10 -4.16 -6.61 -0.21
N SER A 11 -3.96 -7.19 -1.39
CA SER A 11 -4.48 -6.64 -2.66
C SER A 11 -6.00 -6.72 -2.70
N VAL A 12 -6.58 -7.86 -2.29
CA VAL A 12 -8.04 -8.03 -2.21
C VAL A 12 -8.64 -7.07 -1.17
N LEU A 13 -8.01 -6.94 -0.01
CA LEU A 13 -8.45 -5.99 1.02
C LEU A 13 -8.38 -4.55 0.51
N TYR A 14 -7.28 -4.17 -0.15
CA TYR A 14 -7.13 -2.83 -0.70
C TYR A 14 -8.19 -2.54 -1.77
N ALA A 15 -8.39 -3.47 -2.71
CA ALA A 15 -9.42 -3.34 -3.73
C ALA A 15 -10.82 -3.17 -3.11
N ALA A 16 -11.17 -4.01 -2.13
CA ALA A 16 -12.48 -3.93 -1.46
C ALA A 16 -12.70 -2.60 -0.74
N VAL A 17 -11.72 -2.16 0.07
CA VAL A 17 -11.81 -0.85 0.76
C VAL A 17 -11.88 0.29 -0.24
N ASN A 18 -11.14 0.18 -1.34
CA ASN A 18 -11.10 1.22 -2.33
C ASN A 18 -12.42 1.35 -3.10
N LEU A 19 -13.03 0.23 -3.50
CA LEU A 19 -14.35 0.19 -4.13
C LEU A 19 -15.44 0.85 -3.26
N MET A 20 -15.31 0.78 -1.92
CA MET A 20 -16.28 1.42 -1.02
C MET A 20 -16.03 2.91 -0.81
N THR A 21 -14.81 3.39 -1.02
CA THR A 21 -14.37 4.74 -0.62
C THR A 21 -14.12 5.68 -1.79
N GLU A 22 -13.96 5.16 -3.01
CA GLU A 22 -13.70 5.92 -4.23
C GLU A 22 -14.85 6.81 -4.70
N HIS A 23 -16.06 6.63 -4.14
CA HIS A 23 -17.21 7.51 -4.40
C HIS A 23 -17.16 8.84 -3.63
N VAL A 24 -16.16 9.02 -2.76
CA VAL A 24 -15.99 10.26 -1.99
C VAL A 24 -15.14 11.24 -2.81
N SER A 25 -15.83 12.15 -3.48
CA SER A 25 -15.23 13.26 -4.24
C SER A 25 -15.56 14.61 -3.57
N PHE A 26 -14.60 15.53 -3.57
CA PHE A 26 -14.77 16.90 -3.08
C PHE A 26 -14.62 17.89 -4.22
N ALA A 27 -15.18 19.10 -4.08
CA ALA A 27 -14.99 20.15 -5.08
C ALA A 27 -13.50 20.43 -5.29
N GLY A 28 -13.00 20.17 -6.51
CA GLY A 28 -11.58 20.33 -6.87
C GLY A 28 -10.69 19.10 -6.68
N VAL A 29 -11.21 18.00 -6.10
CA VAL A 29 -10.47 16.73 -5.94
C VAL A 29 -11.22 15.62 -6.65
N GLN A 30 -10.60 15.04 -7.68
CA GLN A 30 -11.23 14.02 -8.52
C GLN A 30 -11.65 12.78 -7.71
N VAL A 31 -10.76 12.24 -6.86
CA VAL A 31 -11.02 11.05 -6.03
C VAL A 31 -10.19 11.14 -4.75
N VAL A 32 -10.81 10.89 -3.59
CA VAL A 32 -10.08 10.67 -2.33
C VAL A 32 -10.02 9.17 -2.07
N ARG A 33 -8.82 8.66 -1.75
CA ARG A 33 -8.58 7.23 -1.47
C ARG A 33 -8.09 7.00 -0.04
N PRO A 34 -8.99 6.93 0.96
CA PRO A 34 -8.65 6.48 2.31
C PRO A 34 -8.03 5.08 2.32
N GLY A 35 -8.39 4.24 1.34
CA GLY A 35 -7.85 2.88 1.18
C GLY A 35 -6.33 2.79 1.02
N ILE A 36 -5.63 3.90 0.70
CA ILE A 36 -4.15 3.95 0.60
C ILE A 36 -3.45 3.47 1.86
N VAL A 37 -4.13 3.52 3.01
CA VAL A 37 -3.60 2.99 4.27
C VAL A 37 -3.25 1.50 4.17
N VAL A 38 -3.94 0.71 3.34
CA VAL A 38 -3.68 -0.74 3.20
C VAL A 38 -2.30 -1.03 2.61
N PRO A 39 -1.94 -0.57 1.39
CA PRO A 39 -0.60 -0.79 0.85
C PRO A 39 0.50 -0.16 1.72
N LEU A 40 0.20 0.94 2.41
CA LEU A 40 1.12 1.60 3.33
C LEU A 40 1.46 0.70 4.53
N LEU A 41 0.45 0.21 5.25
CA LEU A 41 0.65 -0.71 6.37
C LEU A 41 1.27 -2.03 5.91
N CYS A 42 0.84 -2.55 4.76
CA CYS A 42 1.44 -3.76 4.18
C CYS A 42 2.93 -3.56 3.84
N GLY A 43 3.31 -2.38 3.36
CA GLY A 43 4.71 -2.00 3.13
C GLY A 43 5.51 -1.98 4.43
N VAL A 44 5.00 -1.29 5.45
CA VAL A 44 5.67 -1.16 6.76
C VAL A 44 5.86 -2.50 7.46
N PHE A 45 4.84 -3.36 7.48
CA PHE A 45 4.89 -4.62 8.23
C PHE A 45 5.49 -5.80 7.47
N PHE A 46 5.29 -5.87 6.14
CA PHE A 46 5.67 -7.05 5.34
C PHE A 46 6.77 -6.75 4.30
N GLY A 47 7.21 -5.50 4.22
CA GLY A 47 8.33 -5.04 3.40
C GLY A 47 7.92 -4.35 2.09
N PRO A 48 8.89 -3.68 1.43
CA PRO A 48 8.62 -2.76 0.32
C PRO A 48 8.01 -3.45 -0.90
N VAL A 49 8.44 -4.68 -1.22
CA VAL A 49 7.89 -5.46 -2.35
C VAL A 49 6.44 -5.86 -2.08
N VAL A 50 6.08 -6.17 -0.83
CA VAL A 50 4.70 -6.53 -0.48
C VAL A 50 3.81 -5.29 -0.56
N GLY A 51 4.23 -4.17 0.02
CA GLY A 51 3.51 -2.90 -0.12
C GLY A 51 3.33 -2.47 -1.57
N PHE A 52 4.36 -2.62 -2.41
CA PHE A 52 4.29 -2.31 -3.84
C PHE A 52 3.24 -3.13 -4.56
N LEU A 53 3.31 -4.46 -4.43
CA LEU A 53 2.40 -5.35 -5.14
C LEU A 53 0.96 -5.24 -4.63
N VAL A 54 0.78 -5.04 -3.32
CA VAL A 54 -0.54 -4.75 -2.73
C VAL A 54 -1.12 -3.47 -3.31
N GLY A 55 -0.34 -2.39 -3.38
CA GLY A 55 -0.78 -1.11 -3.93
C GLY A 55 -1.11 -1.20 -5.42
N PHE A 56 -0.22 -1.81 -6.21
CA PHE A 56 -0.37 -1.90 -7.65
C PHE A 56 -1.53 -2.82 -8.05
N LEU A 57 -1.61 -4.03 -7.47
CA LEU A 57 -2.63 -5.01 -7.82
C LEU A 57 -3.99 -4.65 -7.22
N GLY A 58 -4.02 -4.13 -5.99
CA GLY A 58 -5.26 -3.72 -5.35
C GLY A 58 -5.89 -2.50 -6.02
N SER A 59 -5.10 -1.49 -6.43
CA SER A 59 -5.65 -0.36 -7.20
C SER A 59 -6.13 -0.82 -8.56
N THR A 60 -5.34 -1.64 -9.28
CA THR A 60 -5.75 -2.19 -10.58
C THR A 60 -7.04 -2.99 -10.47
N GLY A 61 -7.19 -3.79 -9.40
CA GLY A 61 -8.38 -4.58 -9.14
C GLY A 61 -9.64 -3.74 -8.90
N SER A 62 -9.54 -2.61 -8.18
CA SER A 62 -10.66 -1.70 -8.00
C SER A 62 -10.92 -0.80 -9.21
N ASP A 63 -9.87 -0.38 -9.91
CA ASP A 63 -9.98 0.58 -11.02
C ASP A 63 -10.53 -0.07 -12.30
N LEU A 64 -10.21 -1.34 -12.56
CA LEU A 64 -10.73 -2.09 -13.72
C LEU A 64 -12.26 -2.00 -13.88
N PRO A 65 -13.08 -2.26 -12.84
CA PRO A 65 -14.53 -2.12 -12.93
C PRO A 65 -15.04 -0.68 -12.82
N THR A 66 -14.30 0.24 -12.19
CA THR A 66 -14.82 1.59 -11.86
C THR A 66 -14.42 2.65 -12.88
N PHE A 67 -13.13 2.74 -13.23
CA PHE A 67 -12.58 3.83 -14.05
C PHE A 67 -11.84 3.35 -15.32
N GLY A 68 -11.48 2.07 -15.38
CA GLY A 68 -10.61 1.48 -16.39
C GLY A 68 -9.16 1.30 -15.93
N PHE A 69 -8.32 0.71 -16.79
CA PHE A 69 -6.91 0.43 -16.46
C PHE A 69 -5.98 1.60 -16.79
N TYR A 70 -5.37 2.19 -15.76
CA TYR A 70 -4.36 3.24 -15.89
C TYR A 70 -3.04 2.79 -15.25
N TRP A 71 -2.09 2.36 -16.08
CA TRP A 71 -0.83 1.80 -15.59
C TRP A 71 -0.04 2.76 -14.69
N ASN A 72 -0.04 4.06 -15.02
CA ASN A 72 0.67 5.09 -14.26
C ASN A 72 0.00 5.35 -12.91
N TRP A 73 -1.33 5.26 -12.86
CA TRP A 73 -2.09 5.39 -11.62
C TRP A 73 -1.82 4.21 -10.69
N SER A 74 -1.89 2.98 -11.21
CA SER A 74 -1.55 1.79 -10.44
C SER A 74 -0.10 1.77 -9.98
N LEU A 75 0.82 2.27 -10.82
CA LEU A 75 2.22 2.45 -10.44
C LEU A 75 2.37 3.43 -9.27
N GLY A 76 1.70 4.58 -9.32
CA GLY A 76 1.71 5.55 -8.22
C GLY A 76 1.22 4.94 -6.91
N ASN A 77 0.12 4.19 -6.94
CA ASN A 77 -0.41 3.48 -5.78
C ASN A 77 0.58 2.43 -5.23
N GLY A 78 1.24 1.68 -6.10
CA GLY A 78 2.30 0.75 -5.72
C GLY A 78 3.49 1.47 -5.06
N LEU A 79 3.92 2.61 -5.61
CA LEU A 79 5.05 3.36 -5.05
C LEU A 79 4.79 3.84 -3.62
N VAL A 80 3.55 4.18 -3.25
CA VAL A 80 3.19 4.52 -1.87
C VAL A 80 3.56 3.37 -0.91
N GLY A 81 3.17 2.14 -1.23
CA GLY A 81 3.50 0.97 -0.41
C GLY A 81 4.99 0.61 -0.46
N LEU A 82 5.65 0.83 -1.60
CA LEU A 82 7.09 0.60 -1.76
C LEU A 82 7.91 1.53 -0.85
N VAL A 83 7.62 2.83 -0.89
CA VAL A 83 8.30 3.85 -0.09
C VAL A 83 7.99 3.66 1.39
N ALA A 84 6.75 3.33 1.76
CA ALA A 84 6.40 3.06 3.15
C ALA A 84 7.19 1.86 3.72
N GLY A 85 7.46 0.84 2.90
CA GLY A 85 8.25 -0.31 3.29
C GLY A 85 9.77 -0.12 3.21
N SER A 86 10.27 0.96 2.60
CA SER A 86 11.71 1.20 2.49
C SER A 86 12.31 1.78 3.78
N THR A 87 11.49 2.31 4.69
CA THR A 87 11.87 2.69 6.05
C THR A 87 11.33 1.68 7.05
N PRO A 88 12.13 0.67 7.48
CA PRO A 88 11.68 -0.27 8.49
C PRO A 88 11.55 0.46 9.84
N PHE A 89 10.38 0.36 10.47
CA PHE A 89 10.19 0.77 11.87
C PHE A 89 11.11 -0.02 12.83
N THR A 90 11.70 -1.13 12.36
CA THR A 90 12.56 -2.04 13.14
C THR A 90 14.05 -1.69 13.13
N THR A 91 14.53 -0.82 12.24
CA THR A 91 15.95 -0.42 12.21
C THR A 91 16.27 0.77 13.10
N ALA A 92 15.26 1.50 13.61
CA ALA A 92 15.46 2.65 14.49
C ALA A 92 15.71 2.27 15.96
N VAL A 93 15.35 1.05 16.38
CA VAL A 93 15.60 0.56 17.75
C VAL A 93 16.76 -0.42 17.72
N ARG A 94 17.96 0.09 17.44
CA ARG A 94 19.16 -0.55 17.95
C ARG A 94 19.47 0.15 19.27
N PRO A 95 19.34 -0.50 20.44
CA PRO A 95 19.88 0.06 21.68
C PRO A 95 21.35 0.36 21.43
N SER A 96 21.74 1.62 21.57
CA SER A 96 23.14 2.02 21.64
C SER A 96 23.79 1.10 22.67
N ALA A 97 24.77 0.32 22.22
CA ALA A 97 25.48 -0.59 23.09
C ALA A 97 25.99 0.17 24.33
N GLU A 98 25.69 -0.39 25.49
CA GLU A 98 26.40 -0.20 26.75
C GLU A 98 27.89 -0.01 26.44
N SER A 99 28.41 1.20 26.70
CA SER A 99 29.85 1.42 26.77
C SER A 99 30.27 0.91 28.15
N ASP A 100 30.86 -0.28 28.16
CA ASP A 100 31.53 -0.86 29.33
C ASP A 100 32.56 0.16 29.88
N ASP A 101 32.23 0.82 30.99
CA ASP A 101 33.14 1.57 31.88
C ASP A 101 33.00 1.04 33.32
#